data_AF-A0A2E6G816-F1
#
_entry.id   AF-A0A2E6G816-F1
#
_cell.length_a   1.000
_cell.length_b   1.000
_cell.length_c   1.000
_cell.angle_alpha   90.00
_cell.angle_beta   90.00
_cell.angle_gamma   90.00
#
_symmetry.space_group_name_H-M   'P 1'
#
loop_
_entity.id
_entity.type
_entity.pdbx_description
1 polymer ?
#
loop_
_entity_poly.entity_id
_entity_poly.type
_entity_poly.pdbx_seq_one_letter_code
_entity_poly.pdbx_strand_id
1 'polypeptide(L)' 'MQLEEIKETCPFCWSCIWLLVDPSFDQIYTEDCSVCCRPILVKTTISDNQITLTLAQEDDGF' A
#
# COMPACT_ATOMS: atom_id res chain seq x y z
N MET A 1 -7.27 -10.52 -14.39
CA MET A 1 -6.81 -9.42 -13.54
C MET A 1 -7.75 -9.36 -12.37
N GLN A 2 -7.34 -9.91 -11.23
CA GLN A 2 -8.10 -9.87 -9.97
C GLN A 2 -7.28 -9.01 -9.01
N LEU A 3 -7.81 -7.85 -8.65
CA LEU A 3 -7.22 -6.99 -7.64
C LEU A 3 -7.82 -7.34 -6.28
N GLU A 4 -7.00 -7.29 -5.24
CA GLU A 4 -7.43 -7.47 -3.86
C GLU A 4 -7.54 -6.12 -3.16
N GLU A 5 -8.66 -5.92 -2.46
CA GLU A 5 -8.90 -4.75 -1.62
C GLU A 5 -8.35 -5.01 -0.22
N ILE A 6 -7.31 -4.27 0.15
CA ILE A 6 -6.64 -4.41 1.45
C ILE A 6 -6.82 -3.13 2.23
N LYS A 7 -7.20 -3.29 3.51
CA LYS A 7 -7.44 -2.15 4.41
C LYS A 7 -6.21 -1.90 5.27
N GLU A 8 -5.60 -0.75 5.08
CA GLU A 8 -4.39 -0.35 5.79
C GLU A 8 -4.56 1.02 6.45
N THR A 9 -3.64 1.35 7.35
CA THR A 9 -3.66 2.65 8.05
C THR A 9 -2.64 3.59 7.40
N CYS A 10 -3.09 4.77 6.98
CA CYS A 10 -2.22 5.76 6.39
C CYS A 10 -1.16 6.23 7.42
N PRO A 11 0.14 6.21 7.09
CA PRO A 11 1.21 6.63 7.99
C PRO A 11 1.25 8.15 8.25
N PHE A 12 0.49 8.97 7.50
CA PHE A 12 0.44 10.43 7.67
C PHE A 12 -0.70 10.90 8.56
N CYS A 13 -1.91 10.38 8.35
CA CYS A 13 -3.12 10.84 9.03
C CYS A 13 -3.73 9.79 9.96
N TRP A 14 -3.11 8.61 10.06
CA TRP A 14 -3.58 7.47 10.87
C TRP A 14 -5.02 7.04 10.60
N SER A 15 -5.55 7.39 9.43
CA SER A 15 -6.89 7.02 9.01
C SER A 15 -6.83 5.72 8.22
N CYS A 16 -7.90 4.91 8.31
CA CYS A 16 -8.01 3.71 7.51
C CYS A 16 -8.29 4.06 6.04
N ILE A 17 -7.53 3.46 5.14
CA ILE A 17 -7.66 3.58 3.69
C ILE A 17 -7.80 2.19 3.06
N TRP A 18 -8.36 2.15 1.86
CA TRP A 18 -8.47 0.94 1.05
C TRP A 18 -7.49 1.03 -0.10
N LEU A 19 -6.66 0.00 -0.25
CA LEU A 19 -5.68 -0.12 -1.31
C LEU A 19 -6.08 -1.26 -2.24
N LEU A 20 -5.89 -1.07 -3.54
CA LEU A 20 -6.07 -2.12 -4.54
C LEU A 20 -4.71 -2.68 -4.92
N VAL A 21 -4.49 -3.96 -4.63
CA VAL A 21 -3.22 -4.62 -4.86
C VAL A 21 -3.37 -5.78 -5.82
N ASP A 22 -2.44 -5.89 -6.77
CA ASP A 22 -2.34 -7.05 -7.64
C ASP A 22 -1.47 -8.12 -6.96
N PRO A 23 -2.04 -9.29 -6.62
CA PRO A 23 -1.30 -10.38 -6.00
C PRO A 23 -0.51 -11.23 -7.01
N SER A 24 -0.34 -10.76 -8.26
CA SER A 24 0.37 -11.49 -9.31
C SER A 24 1.88 -11.21 -9.35
N PHE A 25 2.35 -10.08 -8.81
CA PHE A 25 3.77 -9.71 -8.77
C PHE A 25 4.10 -8.69 -7.67
N ASP A 26 5.37 -8.66 -7.27
CA ASP A 26 5.88 -7.68 -6.30
C ASP A 26 5.89 -6.28 -6.95
N GLN A 27 5.34 -5.29 -6.25
CA GLN A 27 5.30 -3.91 -6.75
C GLN A 27 5.62 -2.91 -5.65
N ILE A 28 6.26 -1.81 -6.07
CA ILE A 28 6.50 -0.63 -5.25
C ILE A 28 5.97 0.56 -6.04
N TYR A 29 5.04 1.29 -5.44
CA TYR A 29 4.39 2.42 -6.08
C TYR A 29 3.97 3.45 -5.03
N THR A 30 3.79 4.69 -5.47
CA THR A 30 3.24 5.75 -4.62
C THR A 30 1.76 5.88 -4.93
N GLU A 31 0.93 5.93 -3.89
CA GLU A 31 -0.50 6.22 -3.98
C GLU A 31 -0.83 7.43 -3.10
N ASP A 32 -1.82 8.24 -3.47
CA ASP A 32 -2.27 9.33 -2.61
C ASP A 32 -3.31 8.81 -1.60
N CYS A 33 -3.09 9.10 -0.32
CA CYS A 33 -4.07 8.77 0.72
C CYS A 33 -5.42 9.43 0.40
N SER A 34 -6.49 8.63 0.31
CA SER A 34 -7.85 9.11 0.00
C SER A 34 -8.46 10.02 1.08
N VAL A 35 -7.80 10.18 2.23
CA VAL A 35 -8.25 11.02 3.36
C VAL A 35 -7.47 12.32 3.43
N CYS A 36 -6.13 12.27 3.39
CA CYS A 36 -5.27 13.43 3.58
C CYS A 36 -4.52 13.90 2.33
N CYS A 37 -4.71 13.24 1.18
CA CYS A 37 -4.05 13.56 -0.10
C CYS A 37 -2.51 13.65 0.01
N ARG A 38 -1.91 12.80 0.85
CA ARG A 38 -0.45 12.71 1.00
C ARG A 38 0.05 11.47 0.26
N PRO A 39 1.19 11.56 -0.43
CA PRO A 39 1.79 10.44 -1.16
C PRO A 39 2.32 9.40 -0.17
N ILE A 40 1.69 8.22 -0.15
CA ILE A 40 2.12 7.04 0.62
C ILE A 40 2.88 6.10 -0.30
N LEU A 41 4.00 5.59 0.19
CA LEU A 41 4.75 4.56 -0.50
C LEU A 41 4.16 3.20 -0.14
N VAL A 42 3.65 2.48 -1.14
CA VAL A 42 3.06 1.15 -0.99
C VAL A 42 4.02 0.13 -1.58
N LYS A 43 4.48 -0.79 -0.75
CA LYS A 43 5.28 -1.94 -1.16
C LYS A 43 4.48 -3.21 -0.93
N THR A 44 4.31 -4.00 -1.98
CA THR A 44 3.67 -5.31 -1.93
C THR A 44 4.73 -6.36 -2.21
N THR A 45 4.71 -7.44 -1.44
CA THR A 45 5.63 -8.56 -1.62
C THR A 45 4.84 -9.84 -1.50
N ILE A 46 5.00 -10.71 -2.48
CA ILE A 46 4.32 -12.00 -2.57
C ILE A 46 5.34 -13.07 -2.22
N SER A 47 5.05 -13.83 -1.18
CA SER A 47 5.91 -14.93 -0.73
C SER A 47 5.04 -16.08 -0.27
N ASP A 48 5.33 -17.30 -0.71
CA ASP A 48 4.57 -18.51 -0.33
C ASP A 48 3.05 -18.36 -0.47
N ASN A 49 2.60 -17.72 -1.57
CA ASN A 49 1.18 -17.45 -1.85
C ASN A 49 0.48 -16.55 -0.78
N GLN A 50 1.27 -15.79 -0.01
CA GLN A 50 0.82 -14.76 0.92
C GLN A 50 1.29 -13.39 0.44
N ILE A 51 0.42 -12.40 0.58
CA ILE A 51 0.68 -11.01 0.22
C ILE A 51 1.05 -10.26 1.49
N THR A 52 2.21 -9.61 1.49
CA THR A 52 2.63 -8.70 2.55
C THR A 52 2.57 -7.28 2.00
N LEU A 53 1.83 -6.40 2.67
CA LEU A 53 1.86 -4.96 2.40
C LEU A 53 2.69 -4.24 3.44
N THR A 54 3.48 -3.28 2.97
CA THR A 54 4.18 -2.33 3.82
C THR A 54 3.92 -0.92 3.30
N LEU A 55 3.38 -0.07 4.18
CA LEU A 55 3.18 1.35 3.90
C LEU A 55 4.26 2.17 4.59
N ALA A 56 4.86 3.10 3.85
CA ALA A 56 5.80 4.08 4.38
C ALA A 56 5.43 5.48 3.92
N GLN A 57 5.94 6.49 4.63
CA GLN A 57 5.91 7.86 4.12
C GLN A 57 6.94 7.98 3.00
N GLU A 58 6.63 8.66 1.89
CA GLU A 58 7.58 8.83 0.78
C GLU A 58 8.92 9.45 1.24
N ASP A 59 8.87 10.36 2.20
CA ASP A 59 10.03 11.02 2.81
C ASP A 59 10.94 10.05 3.60
N ASP A 60 10.38 8.97 4.13
CA ASP A 60 11.07 8.00 5.01
C ASP A 60 11.57 6.77 4.22
N GLY A 61 11.67 6.88 2.89
CA GLY A 61 11.92 5.80 1.93
C GLY A 61 12.74 4.61 2.44
N PHE A 62 12.24 3.39 2.16
CA PHE A 62 12.82 2.10 2.57
C PHE A 62 14.34 1.98 2.42
#